data_AF-A0A2G6UGC0-F1
#
_entry.id   AF-A0A2G6UGC0-F1
#
_cell.length_a   1.000
_cell.length_b   1.000
_cell.length_c   1.000
_cell.angle_alpha   90.00
_cell.angle_beta   90.00
_cell.angle_gamma   90.00
#
_symmetry.space_group_name_H-M   'P 1'
#
loop_
_entity.id
_entity.type
_entity.pdbx_description
1 polymer ?
#
loop_
_entity_poly.entity_id
_entity_poly.type
_entity_poly.pdbx_seq_one_letter_code
_entity_poly.pdbx_strand_id
1 'polypeptide(L)'
;MRYQFKFLQTGGVPLTNDLMALIEEAYGIFEVLGDLSGNLTILSGCEIIGTNVSPGVVAIEGKLYYFEGGSIVSTVYIHTEEIQKTFEDSTTKTLIEKKTVRFGSGSVNYNWGDFVKLKTLKEIQSKVDNSVSIDDFNLLKDRVAVLEMKTAPIQNGAIAWPWFLPKDEIPAGWKECIDLRGKTIVGLDPDDPDFSILKAILGEKFHQLTILEMPRHRHYGKSMVYAETWKGNGFKPDDYNNEDGYTEYEGGDKPHNNMQPSIIAYYIEPDFQ
;
A
#
# COMPACT_ATOMS: atom_id res chain seq x y z
N MET A 1 17.93 -38.46 -26.05
CA MET A 1 18.46 -39.67 -25.36
C MET A 1 19.94 -39.39 -25.25
N ARG A 2 20.53 -39.41 -24.05
CA ARG A 2 21.97 -39.13 -23.92
C ARG A 2 22.70 -40.46 -24.07
N TYR A 3 23.63 -40.52 -25.01
CA TYR A 3 24.51 -41.66 -25.15
C TYR A 3 25.90 -41.22 -24.73
N GLN A 4 26.59 -42.09 -24.01
CA GLN A 4 28.00 -41.95 -23.73
C GLN A 4 28.67 -43.20 -24.25
N PHE A 5 29.60 -43.04 -25.19
CA PHE A 5 30.26 -44.16 -25.84
C PHE A 5 31.66 -44.31 -25.25
N LYS A 6 31.97 -45.49 -24.73
CA LYS A 6 33.30 -45.78 -24.18
C LYS A 6 34.18 -46.35 -25.30
N PHE A 7 34.58 -45.52 -26.27
CA PHE A 7 35.37 -45.98 -27.43
C PHE A 7 36.82 -46.34 -27.08
N LEU A 8 37.43 -45.67 -26.09
CA LEU A 8 38.79 -45.94 -25.65
C LEU A 8 38.86 -47.17 -24.72
N GLN A 9 38.76 -48.36 -25.32
CA GLN A 9 38.85 -49.64 -24.61
C GLN A 9 39.97 -50.53 -25.17
N THR A 10 40.61 -51.30 -24.30
CA THR A 10 41.66 -52.26 -24.66
C THR A 10 41.09 -53.28 -25.66
N GLY A 11 41.76 -53.46 -26.81
CA GLY A 11 41.32 -54.38 -27.88
C GLY A 11 40.53 -53.75 -29.03
N GLY A 12 40.32 -52.43 -29.03
CA GLY A 12 39.72 -51.71 -30.17
C GLY A 12 40.75 -51.15 -31.16
N VAL A 13 40.32 -50.86 -32.39
CA VAL A 13 41.18 -50.28 -33.43
C VAL A 13 41.43 -48.79 -33.13
N PRO A 14 42.68 -48.36 -32.89
CA PRO A 14 42.98 -47.02 -32.36
C PRO A 14 42.45 -45.87 -33.23
N LEU A 15 42.73 -45.91 -34.54
CA LEU A 15 42.37 -44.83 -35.47
C LEU A 15 40.84 -44.59 -35.54
N THR A 16 40.05 -45.65 -35.51
CA THR A 16 38.59 -45.55 -35.55
C THR A 16 38.00 -45.13 -34.20
N ASN A 17 38.62 -45.56 -33.09
CA ASN A 17 38.15 -45.20 -31.75
C ASN A 17 38.45 -43.73 -31.43
N ASP A 18 39.61 -43.22 -31.84
CA ASP A 18 40.01 -41.84 -31.62
C ASP A 18 39.13 -40.86 -32.41
N LEU A 19 38.83 -41.17 -33.69
CA LEU A 19 37.95 -40.34 -34.51
C LEU A 19 36.51 -40.31 -33.98
N MET A 20 36.00 -41.44 -33.48
CA MET A 20 34.66 -41.50 -32.89
C MET A 20 34.60 -40.79 -31.54
N ALA A 21 35.66 -40.85 -30.73
CA ALA A 21 35.78 -40.08 -29.49
C ALA A 21 35.80 -38.56 -29.74
N LEU A 22 36.46 -38.11 -30.82
CA LEU A 22 36.49 -36.69 -31.20
C LEU A 22 35.12 -36.19 -31.69
N ILE A 23 34.35 -37.03 -32.41
CA ILE A 23 32.96 -36.71 -32.77
C ILE A 23 32.10 -36.59 -31.50
N GLU A 24 32.38 -37.41 -30.47
CA GLU A 24 31.71 -37.32 -29.17
C GLU A 24 31.99 -36.05 -28.40
N GLU A 25 33.24 -35.61 -28.40
CA GLU A 25 33.60 -34.30 -27.87
C GLU A 25 32.91 -33.16 -28.64
N ALA A 26 32.86 -33.26 -29.98
CA ALA A 26 32.26 -32.22 -30.82
C ALA A 26 30.77 -32.01 -30.57
N TYR A 27 29.98 -33.07 -30.33
CA TYR A 27 28.56 -32.89 -29.97
C TYR A 27 28.36 -32.47 -28.51
N GLY A 28 29.38 -32.60 -27.65
CA GLY A 28 29.36 -32.11 -26.28
C GLY A 28 29.16 -30.60 -26.16
N ILE A 29 29.44 -29.82 -27.21
CA ILE A 29 29.20 -28.37 -27.24
C ILE A 29 27.73 -27.98 -26.98
N PHE A 30 26.78 -28.86 -27.32
CA PHE A 30 25.36 -28.61 -27.10
C PHE A 30 24.95 -28.69 -25.63
N GLU A 31 25.78 -29.24 -24.75
CA GLU A 31 25.53 -29.28 -23.30
C GLU A 31 25.50 -27.87 -22.69
N VAL A 32 26.15 -26.88 -23.32
CA VAL A 32 26.09 -25.47 -22.92
C VAL A 32 24.65 -24.93 -22.90
N LEU A 33 23.75 -25.48 -23.73
CA LEU A 33 22.34 -25.12 -23.70
C LEU A 33 21.64 -25.60 -22.43
N GLY A 34 22.08 -26.73 -21.86
CA GLY A 34 21.63 -27.22 -20.56
C GLY A 34 22.04 -26.28 -19.43
N ASP A 35 23.30 -25.85 -19.42
CA ASP A 35 23.80 -24.84 -18.48
C ASP A 35 23.02 -23.52 -18.58
N LEU A 36 22.77 -23.03 -19.80
CA LEU A 36 22.01 -21.80 -20.03
C LEU A 36 20.57 -21.90 -19.50
N SER A 37 19.96 -23.07 -19.59
CA SER A 37 18.58 -23.29 -19.16
C SER A 37 18.41 -23.39 -17.65
N GLY A 38 19.49 -23.58 -16.90
CA GLY A 38 19.45 -23.80 -15.46
C GLY A 38 19.09 -25.26 -15.08
N ASN A 39 19.30 -25.58 -13.80
CA ASN A 39 19.00 -26.91 -13.28
C ASN A 39 17.49 -27.13 -13.14
N LEU A 40 17.04 -28.36 -13.39
CA LEU A 40 15.64 -28.79 -13.32
C LEU A 40 14.74 -27.98 -14.26
N THR A 41 15.15 -27.90 -15.52
CA THR A 41 14.45 -27.10 -16.51
C THR A 41 13.89 -27.96 -17.63
N ILE A 42 12.64 -27.72 -18.04
CA ILE A 42 12.03 -28.34 -19.21
C ILE A 42 12.27 -27.42 -20.42
N LEU A 43 13.00 -27.92 -21.42
CA LEU A 43 13.35 -27.20 -22.64
C LEU A 43 12.31 -27.38 -23.74
N SER A 44 11.76 -28.58 -23.88
CA SER A 44 10.81 -28.92 -24.94
C SER A 44 9.96 -30.12 -24.56
N GLY A 45 8.70 -30.13 -25.00
CA GLY A 45 7.74 -31.18 -24.67
C GLY A 45 7.35 -31.16 -23.20
N CYS A 46 7.20 -32.35 -22.63
CA CYS A 46 6.73 -32.56 -21.25
C CYS A 46 5.37 -31.89 -20.99
N GLU A 47 4.45 -31.99 -21.95
CA GLU A 47 3.09 -31.47 -21.81
C GLU A 47 2.23 -32.43 -21.00
N ILE A 48 1.45 -31.88 -20.07
CA ILE A 48 0.50 -32.67 -19.28
C ILE A 48 -0.74 -32.94 -20.14
N ILE A 49 -1.00 -34.20 -20.43
CA ILE A 49 -2.17 -34.70 -21.16
C ILE A 49 -2.95 -35.61 -20.21
N GLY A 50 -3.94 -35.05 -19.51
CA GLY A 50 -4.71 -35.77 -18.49
C GLY A 50 -3.83 -36.17 -17.30
N THR A 51 -3.62 -37.48 -17.10
CA THR A 51 -2.77 -38.05 -16.04
C THR A 51 -1.36 -38.41 -16.49
N ASN A 52 -1.02 -38.15 -17.76
CA ASN A 52 0.29 -38.46 -18.33
C ASN A 52 1.03 -37.20 -18.76
N VAL A 53 2.35 -37.29 -18.83
CA VAL A 53 3.23 -36.28 -19.42
C VAL A 53 3.81 -36.83 -20.71
N SER A 54 3.78 -36.01 -21.77
CA SER A 54 4.37 -36.38 -23.06
C SER A 54 5.91 -36.44 -22.98
N PRO A 55 6.57 -37.17 -23.88
CA PRO A 55 8.03 -37.18 -23.95
C PRO A 55 8.59 -35.78 -24.24
N GLY A 56 9.84 -35.54 -23.84
CA GLY A 56 10.46 -34.22 -24.00
C GLY A 56 11.96 -34.20 -23.71
N VAL A 57 12.49 -32.99 -23.52
CA VAL A 57 13.90 -32.75 -23.18
C VAL A 57 13.98 -31.90 -21.92
N VAL A 58 14.78 -32.37 -20.97
CA VAL A 58 14.98 -31.74 -19.65
C VAL A 58 16.46 -31.51 -19.41
N ALA A 59 16.78 -30.44 -18.68
CA ALA A 59 18.10 -30.13 -18.20
C ALA A 59 18.21 -30.45 -16.70
N ILE A 60 19.19 -31.26 -16.33
CA ILE A 60 19.48 -31.64 -14.95
C ILE A 60 20.99 -31.49 -14.75
N GLU A 61 21.39 -30.70 -13.75
CA GLU A 61 22.80 -30.43 -13.42
C GLU A 61 23.63 -29.96 -14.64
N GLY A 62 23.05 -29.06 -15.44
CA GLY A 62 23.70 -28.52 -16.65
C GLY A 62 23.67 -29.43 -17.87
N LYS A 63 23.15 -30.66 -17.72
CA LYS A 63 23.18 -31.69 -18.76
C LYS A 63 21.82 -31.95 -19.38
N LEU A 64 21.82 -32.20 -20.68
CA LEU A 64 20.60 -32.49 -21.44
C LEU A 64 20.25 -33.98 -21.38
N TYR A 65 19.01 -34.26 -20.99
CA TYR A 65 18.45 -35.60 -21.00
C TYR A 65 17.12 -35.64 -21.74
N TYR A 66 16.86 -36.80 -22.35
CA TYR A 66 15.54 -37.06 -22.92
C TYR A 66 14.65 -37.69 -21.86
N PHE A 67 13.47 -37.11 -21.75
CA PHE A 67 12.42 -37.54 -20.87
C PHE A 67 11.45 -38.43 -21.66
N GLU A 68 11.25 -39.66 -21.19
CA GLU A 68 10.42 -40.64 -21.90
C GLU A 68 8.91 -40.42 -21.71
N GLY A 69 8.51 -39.51 -20.82
CA GLY A 69 7.10 -39.33 -20.48
C GLY A 69 6.59 -40.43 -19.54
N GLY A 70 5.27 -40.47 -19.39
CA GLY A 70 4.58 -41.48 -18.59
C GLY A 70 3.55 -40.87 -17.63
N SER A 71 2.99 -41.70 -16.76
CA SER A 71 2.03 -41.26 -15.74
C SER A 71 2.70 -40.37 -14.70
N ILE A 72 2.01 -39.30 -14.29
CA ILE A 72 2.56 -38.32 -13.34
C ILE A 72 2.86 -39.00 -12.01
N VAL A 73 4.11 -38.92 -11.59
CA VAL A 73 4.61 -39.31 -10.26
C VAL A 73 5.35 -38.10 -9.67
N SER A 74 5.48 -38.05 -8.34
CA SER A 74 6.17 -36.96 -7.64
C SER A 74 7.66 -36.86 -7.96
N THR A 75 8.31 -37.95 -8.39
CA THR A 75 9.76 -37.98 -8.62
C THR A 75 10.13 -38.50 -9.99
N VAL A 76 11.24 -37.96 -10.50
CA VAL A 76 11.95 -38.45 -11.69
C VAL A 76 13.38 -38.85 -11.33
N TYR A 77 13.93 -39.81 -12.06
CA TYR A 77 15.31 -40.25 -11.89
C TYR A 77 15.97 -40.48 -13.25
N ILE A 78 17.30 -40.50 -13.25
CA ILE A 78 18.10 -40.80 -14.45
C ILE A 78 18.29 -42.31 -14.52
N HIS A 79 17.63 -42.94 -15.48
CA HIS A 79 17.81 -44.34 -15.82
C HIS A 79 19.04 -44.51 -16.73
N THR A 80 19.96 -45.40 -16.34
CA THR A 80 21.13 -45.75 -17.14
C THR A 80 20.99 -47.19 -17.64
N GLU A 81 21.03 -47.37 -18.96
CA GLU A 81 21.00 -48.66 -19.65
C GLU A 81 22.38 -48.92 -20.26
N GLU A 82 23.04 -50.00 -19.85
CA GLU A 82 24.34 -50.41 -20.36
C GLU A 82 24.18 -51.41 -21.50
N ILE A 83 24.66 -51.05 -22.70
CA ILE A 83 24.65 -51.94 -23.86
C ILE A 83 26.04 -52.53 -24.03
N GLN A 84 26.11 -53.84 -23.83
CA GLN A 84 27.33 -54.62 -23.98
C GLN A 84 27.54 -55.08 -25.42
N LYS A 85 28.79 -55.07 -25.87
CA LYS A 85 29.21 -55.61 -27.18
C LYS A 85 30.40 -56.54 -26.99
N THR A 86 30.43 -57.60 -27.79
CA THR A 86 31.55 -58.52 -27.83
C THR A 86 32.58 -58.01 -28.83
N PHE A 87 33.82 -57.86 -28.39
CA PHE A 87 34.96 -57.41 -29.19
C PHE A 87 35.61 -58.59 -29.93
N GLU A 88 36.50 -58.31 -30.87
CA GLU A 88 37.21 -59.35 -31.65
C GLU A 88 38.08 -60.27 -30.78
N ASP A 89 38.46 -59.82 -29.59
CA ASP A 89 39.15 -60.62 -28.56
C ASP A 89 38.23 -61.58 -27.80
N SER A 90 36.96 -61.74 -28.24
CA SER A 90 35.92 -62.55 -27.58
C SER A 90 35.49 -62.04 -26.20
N THR A 91 35.94 -60.85 -25.77
CA THR A 91 35.54 -60.27 -24.49
C THR A 91 34.32 -59.36 -24.67
N THR A 92 33.33 -59.53 -23.79
CA THR A 92 32.15 -58.67 -23.75
C THR A 92 32.43 -57.49 -22.81
N LYS A 93 32.34 -56.27 -23.33
CA LYS A 93 32.52 -55.03 -22.56
C LYS A 93 31.34 -54.07 -22.81
N THR A 94 31.01 -53.23 -21.83
CA THR A 94 29.99 -52.19 -21.99
C THR A 94 30.51 -51.10 -22.94
N LEU A 95 29.92 -50.97 -24.13
CA LEU A 95 30.36 -50.00 -25.13
C LEU A 95 29.54 -48.70 -25.04
N ILE A 96 28.23 -48.81 -24.78
CA ILE A 96 27.31 -47.67 -24.83
C ILE A 96 26.58 -47.58 -23.50
N GLU A 97 26.65 -46.43 -22.85
CA GLU A 97 25.77 -46.06 -21.74
C GLU A 97 24.68 -45.12 -22.27
N LYS A 98 23.43 -45.57 -22.19
CA LYS A 98 22.28 -44.74 -22.53
C LYS A 98 21.66 -44.20 -21.25
N LYS A 99 21.56 -42.88 -21.14
CA LYS A 99 20.91 -42.18 -20.01
C LYS A 99 19.62 -41.51 -20.48
N THR A 100 18.50 -41.89 -19.85
CA THR A 100 17.18 -41.28 -20.06
C THR A 100 16.53 -40.94 -18.73
N VAL A 101 15.63 -39.95 -18.72
CA VAL A 101 14.88 -39.58 -17.52
C VAL A 101 13.51 -40.23 -17.57
N ARG A 102 13.12 -40.86 -16.47
CA ARG A 102 11.84 -41.56 -16.30
C ARG A 102 11.18 -41.16 -14.99
N PHE A 103 9.85 -41.23 -14.96
CA PHE A 103 9.11 -41.20 -13.70
C PHE A 103 9.39 -42.45 -12.87
N GLY A 104 9.47 -42.27 -11.55
CA GLY A 104 9.69 -43.34 -10.59
C GLY A 104 10.74 -42.96 -9.56
N SER A 105 11.32 -43.99 -8.92
CA SER A 105 12.36 -43.81 -7.91
C SER A 105 13.61 -44.58 -8.31
N GLY A 106 14.75 -43.88 -8.33
CA GLY A 106 16.08 -44.43 -8.51
C GLY A 106 16.98 -44.11 -7.31
N SER A 107 18.29 -44.25 -7.50
CA SER A 107 19.30 -43.95 -6.48
C SER A 107 19.37 -42.46 -6.14
N VAL A 108 19.17 -41.60 -7.15
CA VAL A 108 19.05 -40.14 -7.02
C VAL A 108 17.71 -39.75 -7.63
N ASN A 109 16.92 -39.01 -6.85
CA ASN A 109 15.58 -38.60 -7.22
C ASN A 109 15.49 -37.09 -7.27
N TYR A 110 14.84 -36.58 -8.30
CA TYR A 110 14.52 -35.18 -8.47
C TYR A 110 13.01 -35.01 -8.36
N ASN A 111 12.55 -34.01 -7.63
CA ASN A 111 11.13 -33.75 -7.49
C ASN A 111 10.59 -33.15 -8.79
N TRP A 112 9.54 -33.75 -9.36
CA TRP A 112 8.95 -33.25 -10.61
C TRP A 112 8.37 -31.84 -10.45
N GLY A 113 7.87 -31.49 -9.25
CA GLY A 113 7.35 -30.16 -8.95
C GLY A 113 8.39 -29.04 -9.00
N ASP A 114 9.69 -29.38 -8.92
CA ASP A 114 10.78 -28.41 -9.01
C ASP A 114 11.13 -28.09 -10.47
N PHE A 115 10.62 -28.88 -11.44
CA PHE A 115 10.89 -28.64 -12.85
C PHE A 115 10.11 -27.44 -13.37
N VAL A 116 10.84 -26.44 -13.88
CA VAL A 116 10.23 -25.24 -14.47
C VAL A 116 10.32 -25.33 -15.99
N LYS A 117 9.18 -25.12 -16.66
CA LYS A 117 9.15 -25.04 -18.12
C LYS A 117 9.61 -23.67 -18.59
N LEU A 118 10.64 -23.65 -19.43
CA LEU A 118 11.11 -22.40 -20.04
C LEU A 118 10.04 -21.84 -20.97
N LYS A 119 9.78 -20.54 -20.79
CA LYS A 119 9.01 -19.76 -21.76
C LYS A 119 9.89 -19.48 -22.96
N THR A 120 9.27 -19.32 -24.12
CA THR A 120 10.01 -18.96 -25.32
C THR A 120 10.59 -17.55 -25.19
N LEU A 121 11.70 -17.26 -25.87
CA LEU A 121 12.28 -15.91 -25.89
C LEU A 121 11.27 -14.85 -26.37
N LYS A 122 10.35 -15.22 -27.27
CA LYS A 122 9.26 -14.35 -27.74
C LYS A 122 8.27 -14.00 -26.63
N GLU A 123 7.90 -14.96 -25.80
CA GLU A 123 7.02 -14.73 -24.65
C GLU A 123 7.69 -13.91 -23.56
N ILE A 124 8.98 -14.13 -23.32
CA ILE A 124 9.77 -13.34 -22.37
C ILE A 124 9.86 -11.90 -22.87
N GLN A 125 10.16 -11.69 -24.16
CA GLN A 125 10.20 -10.35 -24.75
C GLN A 125 8.85 -9.65 -24.64
N SER A 126 7.75 -10.33 -24.99
CA SER A 126 6.41 -9.76 -24.84
C SER A 126 6.07 -9.39 -23.38
N LYS A 127 6.55 -10.16 -22.40
CA LYS A 127 6.37 -9.82 -20.97
C LYS A 127 7.19 -8.62 -20.55
N VAL A 128 8.41 -8.48 -21.07
CA VAL A 128 9.29 -7.34 -20.78
C VAL A 128 8.75 -6.08 -21.44
N ASP A 129 8.31 -6.15 -22.70
CA ASP A 129 7.76 -4.99 -23.43
C ASP A 129 6.43 -4.50 -22.81
N ASN A 130 5.65 -5.41 -22.22
CA ASN A 130 4.44 -5.07 -21.46
C ASN A 130 4.70 -4.74 -19.98
N SER A 131 5.95 -4.81 -19.52
CA SER A 131 6.30 -4.43 -18.15
C SER A 131 6.47 -2.93 -18.04
N VAL A 132 6.17 -2.39 -16.85
CA VAL A 132 6.33 -0.97 -16.58
C VAL A 132 7.83 -0.65 -16.52
N SER A 133 8.25 0.41 -17.20
CA SER A 133 9.64 0.89 -17.12
C SER A 133 9.99 1.25 -15.68
N ILE A 134 11.26 1.08 -15.31
CA ILE A 134 11.77 1.50 -14.00
C ILE A 134 11.52 3.00 -13.76
N ASP A 135 11.58 3.81 -14.82
CA ASP A 135 11.33 5.25 -14.74
C ASP A 135 9.88 5.57 -14.39
N ASP A 136 8.92 4.88 -15.03
CA ASP A 136 7.49 5.04 -14.74
C ASP A 136 7.16 4.58 -13.32
N PHE A 137 7.79 3.49 -12.86
CA PHE A 137 7.64 3.00 -11.50
C PHE A 137 8.18 4.02 -10.47
N ASN A 138 9.35 4.59 -10.71
CA ASN A 138 9.92 5.61 -9.84
C ASN A 138 9.06 6.88 -9.81
N LEU A 139 8.55 7.32 -10.96
CA LEU A 139 7.61 8.45 -11.03
C LEU A 139 6.33 8.19 -10.22
N LEU A 140 5.78 6.97 -10.30
CA LEU A 140 4.60 6.59 -9.51
C LEU A 140 4.92 6.61 -8.01
N LYS A 141 6.08 6.07 -7.61
CA LYS A 141 6.55 6.08 -6.22
C LYS A 141 6.67 7.51 -5.68
N ASP A 142 7.24 8.41 -6.45
CA ASP A 142 7.37 9.82 -6.06
C ASP A 142 6.01 10.51 -5.90
N ARG A 143 5.07 10.23 -6.82
CA ARG A 143 3.70 10.74 -6.71
C ARG A 143 2.97 10.23 -5.48
N VAL A 144 3.16 8.96 -5.12
CA VAL A 144 2.57 8.36 -3.91
C VAL A 144 3.16 9.03 -2.66
N ALA A 145 4.47 9.23 -2.59
CA ALA A 145 5.10 9.93 -1.47
C ALA A 145 4.53 11.35 -1.28
N VAL A 146 4.27 12.08 -2.37
CA VAL A 146 3.61 13.40 -2.30
C VAL A 146 2.17 13.30 -1.83
N LEU A 147 1.42 12.28 -2.25
CA LEU A 147 0.05 12.07 -1.80
C LEU A 147 0.00 11.74 -0.30
N GLU A 148 0.88 10.87 0.19
CA GLU A 148 0.99 10.53 1.61
C GLU A 148 1.27 11.77 2.47
N MET A 149 2.16 12.68 2.01
CA MET A 149 2.39 13.95 2.71
C MET A 149 1.15 14.84 2.74
N LYS A 150 0.37 14.89 1.65
CA LYS A 150 -0.85 15.70 1.58
C LYS A 150 -1.99 15.13 2.42
N THR A 151 -2.08 13.80 2.52
CA THR A 151 -3.15 13.12 3.25
C THR A 151 -2.80 12.84 4.71
N ALA A 152 -1.52 12.96 5.12
CA ALA A 152 -1.08 12.70 6.50
C ALA A 152 -1.89 13.41 7.60
N PRO A 153 -2.34 14.69 7.44
CA PRO A 153 -3.17 15.35 8.44
C PRO A 153 -4.63 14.88 8.47
N ILE A 154 -5.09 14.19 7.43
CA ILE A 154 -6.45 13.67 7.31
C ILE A 154 -6.49 12.39 8.15
N GLN A 155 -6.84 12.53 9.42
CA GLN A 155 -6.99 11.43 10.38
C GLN A 155 -8.29 11.61 11.15
N ASN A 156 -8.90 10.49 11.57
CA ASN A 156 -10.15 10.51 12.33
C ASN A 156 -10.00 11.38 13.59
N GLY A 157 -10.89 12.37 13.76
CA GLY A 157 -10.89 13.27 14.91
C GLY A 157 -9.79 14.33 14.96
N ALA A 158 -8.92 14.41 13.94
CA ALA A 158 -7.82 15.39 13.89
C ALA A 158 -8.20 16.68 13.14
N ILE A 159 -9.08 16.58 12.14
CA ILE A 159 -9.49 17.70 11.28
C ILE A 159 -11.00 17.73 11.11
N ALA A 160 -11.53 18.92 10.91
CA ALA A 160 -12.90 19.12 10.47
C ALA A 160 -12.98 20.24 9.44
N TRP A 161 -13.85 20.09 8.45
CA TRP A 161 -14.03 21.07 7.37
C TRP A 161 -15.47 21.53 7.24
N PRO A 162 -15.72 22.79 6.83
CA PRO A 162 -17.05 23.26 6.52
C PRO A 162 -17.58 22.57 5.25
N TRP A 163 -18.81 22.10 5.33
CA TRP A 163 -19.55 21.41 4.28
C TRP A 163 -20.88 22.14 4.05
N PHE A 164 -21.00 22.76 2.88
CA PHE A 164 -22.13 23.62 2.52
C PHE A 164 -23.26 22.89 1.80
N LEU A 165 -23.09 21.62 1.47
CA LEU A 165 -24.11 20.79 0.83
C LEU A 165 -24.96 20.06 1.89
N PRO A 166 -26.11 19.49 1.47
CA PRO A 166 -26.93 18.69 2.37
C PRO A 166 -26.16 17.55 3.05
N LYS A 167 -26.65 17.13 4.21
CA LYS A 167 -26.05 16.05 5.01
C LYS A 167 -26.00 14.72 4.26
N ASP A 168 -26.99 14.44 3.42
CA ASP A 168 -27.08 13.19 2.66
C ASP A 168 -26.06 13.12 1.50
N GLU A 169 -25.37 14.22 1.20
CA GLU A 169 -24.33 14.29 0.15
C GLU A 169 -22.90 14.20 0.73
N ILE A 170 -22.75 13.93 2.03
CA ILE A 170 -21.41 13.77 2.64
C ILE A 170 -20.69 12.60 1.94
N PRO A 171 -19.45 12.80 1.43
CA PRO A 171 -18.72 11.76 0.72
C PRO A 171 -18.45 10.53 1.59
N ALA A 172 -18.32 9.37 0.94
CA ALA A 172 -17.89 8.15 1.62
C ALA A 172 -16.51 8.34 2.30
N GLY A 173 -16.36 7.80 3.51
CA GLY A 173 -15.16 8.00 4.33
C GLY A 173 -15.15 9.31 5.13
N TRP A 174 -16.27 10.06 5.13
CA TRP A 174 -16.49 11.25 5.96
C TRP A 174 -17.79 11.11 6.74
N LYS A 175 -17.85 11.78 7.89
CA LYS A 175 -19.07 11.90 8.70
C LYS A 175 -19.23 13.33 9.21
N GLU A 176 -20.44 13.65 9.67
CA GLU A 176 -20.70 14.91 10.36
C GLU A 176 -19.94 14.96 11.70
N CYS A 177 -19.17 16.03 11.92
CA CYS A 177 -18.52 16.33 13.19
C CYS A 177 -19.52 17.03 14.13
N ILE A 178 -20.09 16.25 15.04
CA ILE A 178 -21.16 16.71 15.95
C ILE A 178 -20.63 17.68 17.02
N ASP A 179 -19.36 17.52 17.44
CA ASP A 179 -18.75 18.30 18.51
C ASP A 179 -18.66 19.81 18.17
N LEU A 180 -18.61 20.15 16.88
CA LEU A 180 -18.50 21.53 16.40
C LEU A 180 -19.85 22.21 16.13
N ARG A 181 -20.98 21.53 16.36
CA ARG A 181 -22.31 22.15 16.16
C ARG A 181 -22.46 23.41 17.01
N GLY A 182 -22.77 24.52 16.35
CA GLY A 182 -22.99 25.83 16.97
C GLY A 182 -21.73 26.46 17.58
N LYS A 183 -20.53 25.96 17.25
CA LYS A 183 -19.25 26.46 17.76
C LYS A 183 -18.37 26.98 16.63
N THR A 184 -17.57 27.99 16.95
CA THR A 184 -16.50 28.48 16.08
C THR A 184 -15.18 27.93 16.59
N ILE A 185 -14.27 27.58 15.68
CA ILE A 185 -12.93 27.11 16.04
C ILE A 185 -12.03 28.32 16.31
N VAL A 186 -11.31 28.29 17.42
CA VAL A 186 -10.26 29.24 17.77
C VAL A 186 -8.93 28.49 17.82
N GLY A 187 -7.84 29.15 17.40
CA GLY A 187 -6.50 28.56 17.45
C GLY A 187 -6.07 28.33 18.90
N LEU A 188 -5.41 27.20 19.15
CA LEU A 188 -4.74 26.94 20.42
C LEU A 188 -3.55 27.90 20.56
N ASP A 189 -3.49 28.64 21.67
CA ASP A 189 -2.35 29.47 22.04
C ASP A 189 -1.84 29.00 23.42
N PRO A 190 -0.67 28.33 23.49
CA PRO A 190 -0.11 27.86 24.76
C PRO A 190 0.25 28.98 25.74
N ASP A 191 0.49 30.20 25.24
CA ASP A 191 0.91 31.34 26.06
C ASP A 191 -0.29 32.14 26.59
N ASP A 192 -1.51 31.85 26.11
CA ASP A 192 -2.76 32.45 26.58
C ASP A 192 -3.57 31.46 27.42
N PRO A 193 -3.77 31.71 28.74
CA PRO A 193 -4.55 30.83 29.60
C PRO A 193 -5.95 30.49 29.07
N ASP A 194 -6.60 31.42 28.37
CA ASP A 194 -7.94 31.24 27.83
C ASP A 194 -7.95 30.28 26.62
N PHE A 195 -6.84 30.21 25.86
CA PHE A 195 -6.71 29.39 24.65
C PHE A 195 -5.68 28.26 24.75
N SER A 196 -5.19 27.98 25.97
CA SER A 196 -4.13 26.99 26.24
C SER A 196 -4.61 25.54 26.28
N ILE A 197 -5.92 25.31 26.40
CA ILE A 197 -6.50 23.97 26.56
C ILE A 197 -7.17 23.52 25.25
N LEU A 198 -6.65 22.46 24.65
CA LEU A 198 -7.20 21.87 23.44
C LEU A 198 -8.64 21.37 23.67
N LYS A 199 -9.55 21.70 22.74
CA LYS A 199 -10.99 21.37 22.78
C LYS A 199 -11.75 22.01 23.96
N ALA A 200 -11.19 23.00 24.66
CA ALA A 200 -11.96 23.80 25.59
C ALA A 200 -13.13 24.50 24.88
N ILE A 201 -14.28 24.56 25.56
CA ILE A 201 -15.47 25.27 25.07
C ILE A 201 -15.52 26.61 25.78
N LEU A 202 -15.60 27.69 24.98
CA LEU A 202 -15.54 29.07 25.45
C LEU A 202 -16.62 29.89 24.77
N GLY A 203 -16.93 31.04 25.39
CA GLY A 203 -17.88 32.02 24.87
C GLY A 203 -19.34 31.71 25.15
N GLU A 204 -20.18 32.72 24.92
CA GLU A 204 -21.62 32.67 25.11
C GLU A 204 -22.34 33.38 23.97
N LYS A 205 -23.55 32.91 23.63
CA LYS A 205 -24.34 33.49 22.54
C LYS A 205 -24.97 34.82 22.93
N PHE A 206 -25.37 34.96 24.18
CA PHE A 206 -26.02 36.16 24.71
C PHE A 206 -25.32 36.57 26.00
N HIS A 207 -25.03 37.86 26.14
CA HIS A 207 -24.45 38.44 27.35
C HIS A 207 -25.39 39.49 27.93
N GLN A 208 -25.55 39.51 29.26
CA GLN A 208 -26.28 40.53 29.97
C GLN A 208 -25.30 41.38 30.77
N LEU A 209 -25.32 42.69 30.53
CA LEU A 209 -24.42 43.63 31.20
C LEU A 209 -24.64 43.60 32.71
N THR A 210 -23.54 43.56 33.45
CA THR A 210 -23.49 43.61 34.90
C THR A 210 -23.11 45.00 35.38
N ILE A 211 -23.37 45.27 36.67
CA ILE A 211 -22.98 46.55 37.30
C ILE A 211 -21.46 46.79 37.19
N LEU A 212 -20.64 45.74 37.22
CA LEU A 212 -19.17 45.84 37.11
C LEU A 212 -18.70 46.25 35.70
N GLU A 213 -19.53 46.04 34.68
CA GLU A 213 -19.21 46.38 33.29
C GLU A 213 -19.69 47.79 32.91
N MET A 214 -20.37 48.49 33.82
CA MET A 214 -20.78 49.87 33.59
C MET A 214 -19.57 50.82 33.59
N PRO A 215 -19.39 51.65 32.56
CA PRO A 215 -18.38 52.69 32.58
C PRO A 215 -18.59 53.63 33.77
N ARG A 216 -17.49 54.03 34.41
CA ARG A 216 -17.53 55.07 35.44
C ARG A 216 -18.10 56.36 34.84
N HIS A 217 -19.17 56.84 35.42
CA HIS A 217 -19.83 58.08 35.01
C HIS A 217 -20.12 58.97 36.23
N ARG A 218 -20.30 60.27 35.99
CA ARG A 218 -20.71 61.24 37.00
C ARG A 218 -21.72 62.20 36.38
N HIS A 219 -22.79 62.47 37.10
CA HIS A 219 -23.75 63.50 36.75
C HIS A 219 -23.44 64.80 37.52
N TYR A 220 -23.48 65.94 36.83
CA TYR A 220 -23.37 67.27 37.42
C TYR A 220 -24.70 68.00 37.22
N GLY A 221 -25.36 68.35 38.33
CA GLY A 221 -26.54 69.22 38.33
C GLY A 221 -26.29 70.44 39.21
N LYS A 222 -26.80 71.62 38.79
CA LYS A 222 -26.89 72.79 39.65
C LYS A 222 -28.29 72.86 40.26
N SER A 223 -28.34 72.96 41.59
CA SER A 223 -29.54 73.29 42.35
C SER A 223 -30.07 74.68 41.95
N MET A 224 -31.38 74.79 41.64
CA MET A 224 -32.07 76.09 41.51
C MET A 224 -33.32 76.09 42.37
N VAL A 225 -33.45 77.10 43.23
CA VAL A 225 -34.49 77.21 44.28
C VAL A 225 -35.88 77.57 43.72
N TYR A 226 -35.97 78.10 42.50
CA TYR A 226 -37.24 78.47 41.87
C TYR A 226 -37.18 78.27 40.34
N ALA A 227 -37.83 77.22 39.82
CA ALA A 227 -38.22 77.21 38.42
C ALA A 227 -39.60 76.54 38.28
N GLU A 228 -40.51 77.21 37.56
CA GLU A 228 -41.94 76.86 37.46
C GLU A 228 -42.26 75.79 36.42
N THR A 229 -41.27 75.25 35.71
CA THR A 229 -41.49 74.22 34.67
C THR A 229 -40.29 73.27 34.58
N TRP A 230 -40.24 72.29 35.48
CA TRP A 230 -39.29 71.18 35.38
C TRP A 230 -39.94 70.01 34.63
N LYS A 231 -39.27 69.51 33.58
CA LYS A 231 -39.45 68.15 33.06
C LYS A 231 -38.11 67.43 33.16
N GLY A 232 -38.01 66.52 34.11
CA GLY A 232 -36.81 65.74 34.39
C GLY A 232 -36.60 65.61 35.90
N ASN A 233 -36.94 64.44 36.45
CA ASN A 233 -36.70 64.11 37.85
C ASN A 233 -35.19 63.95 38.06
N GLY A 234 -34.54 64.90 38.74
CA GLY A 234 -33.14 64.79 39.11
C GLY A 234 -32.64 66.06 39.79
N PHE A 235 -32.39 65.96 41.09
CA PHE A 235 -31.99 67.00 42.06
C PHE A 235 -33.11 67.94 42.55
N LYS A 236 -33.54 67.71 43.80
CA LYS A 236 -34.41 68.60 44.57
C LYS A 236 -33.60 69.28 45.67
N PRO A 237 -33.28 70.58 45.58
CA PRO A 237 -32.59 71.30 46.63
C PRO A 237 -33.57 72.20 47.40
N ASP A 238 -33.71 71.88 48.69
CA ASP A 238 -34.37 72.61 49.81
C ASP A 238 -35.89 72.84 49.72
N ASP A 239 -36.69 72.25 50.63
CA ASP A 239 -36.80 72.60 52.07
C ASP A 239 -38.14 72.02 52.64
N TYR A 240 -38.14 71.61 53.91
CA TYR A 240 -39.27 71.23 54.78
C TYR A 240 -39.93 69.84 54.76
N ASN A 241 -39.83 69.00 53.72
CA ASN A 241 -40.31 67.60 53.81
C ASN A 241 -39.32 66.64 53.15
N ASN A 242 -38.79 65.74 53.97
CA ASN A 242 -37.69 64.82 53.68
C ASN A 242 -38.20 63.57 52.94
N GLU A 243 -38.67 63.73 51.70
CA GLU A 243 -39.16 62.62 50.86
C GLU A 243 -38.11 62.23 49.80
N ASP A 244 -37.82 60.93 49.69
CA ASP A 244 -36.90 60.39 48.70
C ASP A 244 -37.47 60.55 47.28
N GLY A 245 -36.68 61.12 46.37
CA GLY A 245 -36.99 61.19 44.94
C GLY A 245 -36.04 60.32 44.13
N TYR A 246 -36.58 59.33 43.41
CA TYR A 246 -35.83 58.46 42.50
C TYR A 246 -36.09 58.86 41.05
N THR A 247 -35.10 58.69 40.17
CA THR A 247 -35.36 58.65 38.73
C THR A 247 -36.15 57.38 38.40
N GLU A 248 -36.86 57.37 37.28
CA GLU A 248 -37.37 56.11 36.75
C GLU A 248 -36.21 55.22 36.26
N TYR A 249 -36.45 53.91 36.17
CA TYR A 249 -35.49 52.98 35.60
C TYR A 249 -35.41 53.21 34.09
N GLU A 250 -34.18 53.38 33.59
CA GLU A 250 -33.89 53.47 32.17
C GLU A 250 -32.96 52.33 31.76
N GLY A 251 -33.15 51.81 30.54
CA GLY A 251 -32.47 50.62 30.06
C GLY A 251 -33.32 49.35 30.21
N GLY A 252 -33.32 48.50 29.18
CA GLY A 252 -34.20 47.33 29.11
C GLY A 252 -33.72 46.11 29.89
N ASP A 253 -32.50 46.12 30.40
CA ASP A 253 -31.84 45.01 31.13
C ASP A 253 -32.06 43.63 30.47
N LYS A 254 -31.88 43.58 29.14
CA LYS A 254 -32.00 42.34 28.36
C LYS A 254 -30.63 41.91 27.84
N PRO A 255 -30.37 40.59 27.79
CA PRO A 255 -29.18 40.09 27.13
C PRO A 255 -29.11 40.54 25.67
N HIS A 256 -27.93 40.94 25.21
CA HIS A 256 -27.67 41.24 23.81
C HIS A 256 -26.99 40.06 23.11
N ASN A 257 -27.20 39.93 21.80
CA ASN A 257 -26.53 38.92 21.01
C ASN A 257 -25.03 39.23 20.91
N ASN A 258 -24.18 38.25 21.20
CA ASN A 258 -22.72 38.34 21.05
C ASN A 258 -22.21 37.58 19.81
N MET A 259 -23.12 36.99 19.03
CA MET A 259 -22.78 36.27 17.79
C MET A 259 -22.42 37.26 16.68
N GLN A 260 -21.20 37.14 16.17
CA GLN A 260 -20.72 37.86 14.99
C GLN A 260 -21.46 37.38 13.73
N PRO A 261 -21.55 38.21 12.66
CA PRO A 261 -22.09 37.77 11.37
C PRO A 261 -21.42 36.47 10.91
N SER A 262 -22.22 35.42 10.70
CA SER A 262 -21.74 34.05 10.48
C SER A 262 -22.56 33.34 9.40
N ILE A 263 -21.95 32.36 8.73
CA ILE A 263 -22.62 31.47 7.77
C ILE A 263 -22.75 30.06 8.37
N ILE A 264 -23.88 29.40 8.12
CA ILE A 264 -24.16 28.06 8.65
C ILE A 264 -23.72 27.02 7.61
N ALA A 265 -22.88 26.09 8.06
CA ALA A 265 -22.46 24.90 7.32
C ALA A 265 -22.40 23.71 8.28
N TYR A 266 -22.47 22.50 7.75
CA TYR A 266 -22.06 21.32 8.52
C TYR A 266 -20.55 21.35 8.71
N TYR A 267 -20.04 20.81 9.81
CA TYR A 267 -18.65 20.40 9.87
C TYR A 267 -18.59 18.90 9.60
N ILE A 268 -17.64 18.46 8.77
CA ILE A 268 -17.37 17.05 8.48
C ILE A 268 -15.96 16.67 8.89
N GLU A 269 -15.77 15.44 9.34
CA GLU A 269 -14.48 14.87 9.72
C GLU A 269 -14.28 13.48 9.06
N PRO A 270 -13.02 13.01 8.92
CA PRO A 270 -12.75 11.69 8.38
C PRO A 270 -13.38 10.57 9.22
N ASP A 271 -13.87 9.55 8.53
CA ASP A 271 -14.42 8.32 9.10
C ASP A 271 -13.80 7.12 8.38
N PHE A 272 -12.49 6.97 8.50
CA PHE A 272 -11.79 5.79 8.04
C PHE A 272 -12.15 4.62 8.97
N GLN A 273 -12.80 3.59 8.42
CA GLN A 273 -13.12 2.34 9.11
C GLN A 273 -11.86 1.49 9.33
#